data_AF-A0A7S4PHU5-F1
#
_entry.id   AF-A0A7S4PHU5-F1
#
_cell.length_a   1.000
_cell.length_b   1.000
_cell.length_c   1.000
_cell.angle_alpha   90.00
_cell.angle_beta   90.00
_cell.angle_gamma   90.00
#
_symmetry.space_group_name_H-M   'P 1'
#
loop_
_entity.id
_entity.type
_entity.pdbx_description
1 polymer ?
#
loop_
_entity_poly.entity_id
_entity_poly.type
_entity_poly.pdbx_seq_one_letter_code
_entity_poly.pdbx_strand_id
1 'polypeptide(L)'
;RGIRSLALARMDDEDGQWRMLGILTFLDPPRPDTKHTIEKCHEFGVYVKMITGDHLVIAKETARVLGMGQDIFGSDGLPVLGEGGSVPDDLVEQYGTKICPADGFASVFPEHKYLIVETLRKAGFRV
;
A
#
# COMPACT_ATOMS: atom_id res chain seq x y z
N ARG A 1 12.12 4.52 -10.21
CA ARG A 1 11.09 5.58 -10.35
C ARG A 1 9.76 4.85 -10.47
N GLY A 2 8.88 4.89 -9.46
CA GLY A 2 7.66 4.08 -9.40
C GLY A 2 6.63 4.40 -10.49
N ILE A 3 6.90 4.00 -11.72
CA ILE A 3 6.08 4.27 -12.91
C ILE A 3 5.18 3.07 -13.15
N ARG A 4 3.87 3.30 -13.22
CA ARG A 4 2.91 2.27 -13.61
C ARG A 4 2.91 2.17 -15.14
N SER A 5 3.17 0.99 -15.67
CA SER A 5 3.30 0.78 -17.12
C SER A 5 2.25 -0.19 -17.62
N LEU A 6 1.67 0.10 -18.78
CA LEU A 6 0.69 -0.76 -19.46
C LEU A 6 1.16 -1.01 -20.90
N ALA A 7 1.39 -2.27 -21.24
CA ALA A 7 1.73 -2.66 -22.61
C ALA A 7 0.45 -2.78 -23.44
N LEU A 8 0.46 -2.20 -24.65
CA LEU A 8 -0.64 -2.30 -25.61
C LEU A 8 -0.25 -3.20 -26.76
N ALA A 9 -1.14 -4.14 -27.08
CA ALA A 9 -1.03 -4.98 -28.26
C ALA A 9 -2.41 -5.07 -28.94
N ARG A 10 -2.40 -5.26 -30.26
CA ARG A 10 -3.58 -5.55 -31.07
C ARG A 10 -3.38 -6.89 -31.76
N MET A 11 -4.41 -7.72 -31.81
CA MET A 11 -4.43 -8.91 -32.65
C MET A 11 -4.82 -8.53 -34.07
N ASP A 12 -4.07 -8.97 -35.07
CA ASP A 12 -4.45 -8.77 -36.47
C ASP A 12 -5.53 -9.79 -36.89
N ASP A 13 -6.57 -9.30 -37.58
CA ASP A 13 -7.80 -10.05 -37.86
C ASP A 13 -7.59 -11.22 -38.84
N GLU A 14 -6.54 -11.18 -39.66
CA GLU A 14 -6.29 -12.18 -40.71
C GLU A 14 -5.50 -13.40 -40.22
N ASP A 15 -4.47 -13.18 -39.37
CA ASP A 15 -3.51 -14.23 -38.98
C ASP A 15 -3.52 -14.56 -37.47
N GLY A 16 -4.33 -13.85 -36.67
CA GLY A 16 -4.40 -14.03 -35.22
C GLY A 16 -3.10 -13.67 -34.47
N GLN A 17 -2.17 -12.99 -35.13
CA GLN A 17 -0.89 -12.58 -34.55
C GLN A 17 -1.05 -11.33 -33.67
N TRP A 18 -0.40 -11.32 -32.50
CA TRP A 18 -0.36 -10.15 -31.63
C TRP A 18 0.75 -9.19 -32.06
N ARG A 19 0.38 -7.96 -32.41
CA ARG A 19 1.31 -6.87 -32.69
C ARG A 19 1.39 -5.91 -31.50
N MET A 20 2.59 -5.75 -30.94
CA MET A 20 2.86 -4.74 -29.93
C MET A 20 2.72 -3.34 -30.54
N LEU A 21 1.93 -2.48 -29.91
CA LEU A 21 1.70 -1.10 -30.34
C LEU A 21 2.54 -0.10 -29.55
N GLY A 22 2.82 -0.39 -28.28
CA GLY A 22 3.64 0.47 -27.43
C GLY A 22 3.42 0.23 -25.93
N ILE A 23 3.92 1.17 -25.12
CA ILE A 23 3.79 1.18 -23.66
C ILE A 23 3.25 2.56 -23.25
N LEU A 24 2.20 2.58 -22.43
CA LEU A 24 1.76 3.78 -21.72
C LEU A 24 2.31 3.78 -20.30
N THR A 25 2.82 4.92 -19.87
CA THR A 25 3.36 5.12 -18.52
C THR A 25 2.56 6.16 -17.77
N PHE A 26 2.12 5.81 -16.56
CA PHE A 26 1.39 6.67 -15.65
C PHE A 26 2.24 6.93 -14.41
N LEU A 27 2.31 8.19 -14.01
CA LEU A 27 2.98 8.63 -12.79
C LEU A 27 1.97 9.36 -11.93
N ASP A 28 1.88 8.96 -10.66
CA ASP A 28 1.13 9.68 -9.63
C ASP A 28 2.15 10.33 -8.67
N PRO A 29 2.65 11.55 -8.96
CA PRO A 29 3.62 12.19 -8.10
C PRO A 29 2.96 12.60 -6.78
N PRO A 30 3.67 12.48 -5.63
CA PRO A 30 3.16 13.03 -4.38
C PRO A 30 2.87 14.52 -4.48
N ARG A 31 1.90 15.01 -3.71
CA ARG A 31 1.60 16.45 -3.70
C ARG A 31 2.80 17.23 -3.16
N PRO A 32 3.05 18.46 -3.65
CA PRO A 32 4.24 19.24 -3.27
C PRO A 32 4.41 19.46 -1.75
N ASP A 33 3.30 19.48 -1.02
CA ASP A 33 3.20 19.73 0.42
C ASP A 33 3.20 18.46 1.28
N THR A 34 3.13 17.26 0.66
CA THR A 34 2.96 15.99 1.39
C THR A 34 4.13 15.72 2.32
N LYS A 35 5.38 15.90 1.84
CA LYS A 35 6.58 15.65 2.64
C LYS A 35 6.63 16.54 3.88
N HIS A 36 6.44 17.85 3.70
CA HIS A 36 6.40 18.82 4.80
C HIS A 36 5.29 18.52 5.81
N THR A 37 4.15 18.04 5.34
CA THR A 37 3.02 17.67 6.20
C THR A 37 3.36 16.45 7.06
N ILE A 38 4.00 15.43 6.49
CA ILE A 38 4.46 14.24 7.21
C ILE A 38 5.51 14.60 8.27
N GLU A 39 6.47 15.46 7.91
CA GLU A 39 7.50 15.95 8.84
C GLU A 39 6.85 16.64 10.06
N LYS A 40 5.88 17.54 9.83
CA LYS A 40 5.10 18.16 10.90
C LYS A 40 4.32 17.16 11.75
N CYS A 41 3.68 16.16 11.13
CA CYS A 41 3.00 15.11 11.87
C CYS A 41 3.96 14.41 12.85
N HIS A 42 5.16 14.07 12.40
CA HIS A 42 6.18 13.46 13.26
C HIS A 42 6.63 14.39 14.40
N GLU A 43 6.81 15.70 14.13
CA GLU A 43 7.12 16.70 15.17
C GLU A 43 6.03 16.77 16.27
N PHE A 44 4.77 16.55 15.92
CA PHE A 44 3.65 16.48 16.86
C PHE A 44 3.43 15.09 17.49
N GLY A 45 4.30 14.11 17.20
CA GLY A 45 4.16 12.74 17.69
C GLY A 45 3.05 11.94 17.02
N VAL A 46 2.59 12.38 15.85
CA VAL A 46 1.60 11.67 15.01
C VAL A 46 2.34 10.86 13.95
N TYR A 47 2.26 9.53 14.05
CA TYR A 47 2.87 8.63 13.08
C TYR A 47 1.98 8.45 11.84
N VAL A 48 2.56 8.62 10.65
CA VAL A 48 1.85 8.46 9.38
C VAL A 48 2.22 7.13 8.74
N LYS A 49 1.23 6.30 8.40
CA LYS A 49 1.44 5.01 7.71
C LYS A 49 0.84 5.04 6.31
N MET A 50 1.61 4.59 5.31
CA MET A 50 1.11 4.48 3.93
C MET A 50 0.29 3.19 3.74
N ILE A 51 -0.88 3.27 3.09
CA ILE A 51 -1.67 2.09 2.72
C ILE A 51 -2.06 2.21 1.24
N THR A 52 -1.40 1.47 0.35
CA THR A 52 -1.58 1.58 -1.11
C THR A 52 -1.84 0.25 -1.80
N GLY A 53 -2.58 0.32 -2.92
CA GLY A 53 -2.75 -0.80 -3.85
C GLY A 53 -1.60 -0.93 -4.86
N ASP A 54 -0.64 0.00 -4.85
CA ASP A 54 0.54 -0.09 -5.71
C ASP A 54 1.47 -1.23 -5.29
N HIS A 55 2.28 -1.69 -6.24
CA HIS A 55 3.32 -2.68 -5.96
C HIS A 55 4.31 -2.19 -4.90
N LEU A 56 4.83 -3.14 -4.11
CA LEU A 56 5.79 -2.90 -3.04
C LEU A 56 6.96 -1.99 -3.43
N VAL A 57 7.52 -2.16 -4.63
CA VAL A 57 8.65 -1.35 -5.12
C VAL A 57 8.25 0.11 -5.31
N ILE A 58 7.02 0.38 -5.77
CA ILE A 58 6.49 1.74 -5.95
C ILE A 58 6.27 2.36 -4.57
N ALA A 59 5.60 1.64 -3.66
CA ALA A 59 5.32 2.12 -2.31
C ALA A 59 6.62 2.48 -1.54
N LYS A 60 7.64 1.62 -1.60
CA LYS A 60 8.95 1.88 -0.96
C LYS A 60 9.64 3.13 -1.53
N GLU A 61 9.56 3.36 -2.83
CA GLU A 61 10.14 4.55 -3.44
C GLU A 61 9.36 5.82 -3.04
N THR A 62 8.02 5.75 -3.02
CA THR A 62 7.18 6.86 -2.56
C THR A 62 7.46 7.20 -1.09
N ALA A 63 7.53 6.18 -0.22
CA ALA A 63 7.85 6.36 1.19
C ALA A 63 9.24 6.98 1.41
N ARG A 64 10.24 6.55 0.63
CA ARG A 64 11.59 7.13 0.63
C ARG A 64 11.60 8.61 0.25
N VAL A 65 10.87 8.98 -0.81
CA VAL A 65 10.78 10.37 -1.28
C VAL A 65 10.09 11.25 -0.25
N LEU A 66 9.08 10.71 0.43
CA LEU A 66 8.27 11.42 1.43
C LEU A 66 8.85 11.40 2.85
N GLY A 67 9.92 10.65 3.11
CA GLY A 67 10.52 10.55 4.45
C GLY A 67 9.67 9.78 5.45
N MET A 68 8.88 8.80 4.99
CA MET A 68 7.95 8.02 5.82
C MET A 68 8.57 6.78 6.48
N GLY A 69 9.84 6.47 6.16
CA GLY A 69 10.47 5.19 6.50
C GLY A 69 10.43 4.18 5.35
N GLN A 70 10.98 2.99 5.57
CA GLN A 70 11.17 1.96 4.52
C GLN A 70 10.64 0.58 4.91
N ASP A 71 10.08 0.42 6.12
CA ASP A 71 9.50 -0.83 6.61
C ASP A 71 8.07 -0.99 6.06
N ILE A 72 8.01 -1.12 4.73
CA ILE A 72 6.79 -1.34 3.96
C ILE A 72 6.63 -2.84 3.69
N PHE A 73 5.47 -3.39 4.05
CA PHE A 73 5.15 -4.81 3.85
C PHE A 73 4.14 -5.00 2.70
N GLY A 74 4.22 -6.13 2.01
CA GLY A 74 3.19 -6.54 1.05
C GLY A 74 1.92 -7.06 1.73
N SER A 75 0.95 -7.49 0.93
CA SER A 75 -0.27 -8.14 1.39
C SER A 75 -0.05 -9.50 2.06
N ASP A 76 1.09 -10.13 1.81
CA ASP A 76 1.40 -11.47 2.34
C ASP A 76 1.49 -11.43 3.86
N GLY A 77 0.71 -12.29 4.52
CA GLY A 77 0.61 -12.33 5.98
C GLY A 77 0.00 -11.07 6.58
N LEU A 78 -0.92 -10.42 5.87
CA LEU A 78 -1.89 -9.50 6.45
C LEU A 78 -3.14 -10.26 6.88
N PRO A 79 -3.90 -9.73 7.85
CA PRO A 79 -5.13 -10.34 8.29
C PRO A 79 -6.16 -10.40 7.16
N VAL A 80 -6.93 -11.49 7.17
CA VAL A 80 -8.10 -11.69 6.31
C VAL A 80 -9.36 -11.75 7.15
N LEU A 81 -10.51 -11.45 6.54
CA LEU A 81 -11.80 -11.58 7.23
C LEU A 81 -12.06 -13.06 7.54
N GLY A 82 -12.63 -13.31 8.72
CA GLY A 82 -13.11 -14.63 9.12
C GLY A 82 -14.38 -15.03 8.37
N GLU A 83 -14.89 -16.22 8.70
CA GLU A 83 -16.17 -16.68 8.13
C GLU A 83 -17.29 -15.66 8.35
N GLY A 84 -18.10 -15.44 7.32
CA GLY A 84 -19.18 -14.45 7.33
C GLY A 84 -18.75 -12.99 7.27
N GLY A 85 -17.47 -12.70 7.00
CA GLY A 85 -16.95 -11.32 6.92
C GLY A 85 -16.67 -10.69 8.29
N SER A 86 -16.51 -11.53 9.32
CA SER A 86 -16.21 -11.10 10.68
C SER A 86 -14.75 -10.69 10.85
N VAL A 87 -14.48 -9.79 11.81
CA VAL A 87 -13.12 -9.38 12.18
C VAL A 87 -12.55 -10.43 13.16
N PRO A 88 -11.37 -11.01 12.91
CA PRO A 88 -10.75 -11.93 13.86
C PRO A 88 -10.52 -11.31 15.24
N ASP A 89 -10.69 -12.10 16.30
CA ASP A 89 -10.51 -11.62 17.67
C ASP A 89 -9.03 -11.49 18.05
N ASP A 90 -8.18 -12.35 17.50
CA ASP A 90 -6.74 -12.49 17.75
C ASP A 90 -5.87 -11.59 16.86
N LEU A 91 -6.45 -10.55 16.24
CA LEU A 91 -5.74 -9.64 15.33
C LEU A 91 -4.44 -9.08 15.92
N VAL A 92 -4.47 -8.63 17.18
CA VAL A 92 -3.30 -8.01 17.82
C VAL A 92 -2.24 -9.06 18.13
N GLU A 93 -2.65 -10.24 18.60
CA GLU A 93 -1.74 -11.33 18.94
C GLU A 93 -1.01 -11.85 17.69
N GLN A 94 -1.75 -12.06 16.59
CA GLN A 94 -1.19 -12.59 15.36
C GLN A 94 -0.43 -11.54 14.53
N TYR A 95 -0.96 -10.32 14.41
CA TYR A 95 -0.48 -9.34 13.43
C TYR A 95 0.10 -8.08 14.06
N GLY A 96 -0.08 -7.83 15.35
CA GLY A 96 0.35 -6.59 16.02
C GLY A 96 1.86 -6.36 15.95
N THR A 97 2.67 -7.40 16.10
CA THR A 97 4.14 -7.32 16.00
C THR A 97 4.63 -6.90 14.62
N LYS A 98 3.82 -7.10 13.58
CA LYS A 98 4.10 -6.69 12.21
C LYS A 98 3.45 -5.34 11.88
N ILE A 99 2.18 -5.16 12.25
CA ILE A 99 1.39 -4.00 11.83
C ILE A 99 1.76 -2.73 12.61
N CYS A 100 1.96 -2.84 13.93
CA CYS A 100 2.26 -1.69 14.77
C CYS A 100 3.58 -0.99 14.40
N PRO A 101 4.71 -1.69 14.18
CA PRO A 101 5.96 -1.03 13.81
C PRO A 101 6.08 -0.67 12.32
N ALA A 102 5.21 -1.18 11.44
CA ALA A 102 5.33 -0.95 9.98
C ALA A 102 5.13 0.52 9.57
N ASP A 103 5.94 1.00 8.63
CA ASP A 103 5.77 2.34 8.01
C ASP A 103 4.65 2.37 6.96
N GLY A 104 4.28 1.20 6.44
CA GLY A 104 3.19 1.09 5.49
C GLY A 104 2.98 -0.28 4.87
N PHE A 105 1.98 -0.35 3.99
CA PHE A 105 1.52 -1.57 3.35
C PHE A 105 1.24 -1.32 1.87
N ALA A 106 1.67 -2.26 1.04
CA ALA A 106 1.57 -2.22 -0.42
C ALA A 106 0.79 -3.42 -0.96
N SER A 107 0.30 -3.30 -2.19
CA SER A 107 -0.52 -4.31 -2.86
C SER A 107 -1.75 -4.74 -2.05
N VAL A 108 -2.31 -3.85 -1.22
CA VAL A 108 -3.40 -4.23 -0.31
C VAL A 108 -4.78 -4.14 -0.97
N PHE A 109 -5.66 -5.07 -0.60
CA PHE A 109 -7.07 -5.06 -0.96
C PHE A 109 -7.90 -4.19 0.01
N PRO A 110 -9.13 -3.79 -0.36
CA PRO A 110 -9.99 -2.98 0.51
C PRO A 110 -10.17 -3.57 1.92
N GLU A 111 -10.31 -4.89 2.03
CA GLU A 111 -10.51 -5.62 3.29
C GLU A 111 -9.30 -5.49 4.22
N HIS A 112 -8.09 -5.53 3.65
CA HIS A 112 -6.85 -5.35 4.42
C HIS A 112 -6.78 -3.95 5.05
N LYS A 113 -7.26 -2.91 4.36
CA LYS A 113 -7.25 -1.54 4.91
C LYS A 113 -8.05 -1.46 6.20
N TYR A 114 -9.23 -2.05 6.19
CA TYR A 114 -10.09 -2.12 7.36
C TYR A 114 -9.42 -2.89 8.50
N LEU A 115 -8.89 -4.08 8.21
CA LEU A 115 -8.27 -4.94 9.24
C LEU A 115 -6.97 -4.37 9.82
N ILE A 116 -6.18 -3.62 9.03
CA ILE A 116 -5.01 -2.88 9.54
C ILE A 116 -5.46 -1.84 10.56
N VAL A 117 -6.49 -1.06 10.24
CA VAL A 117 -7.03 -0.03 11.14
C VAL A 117 -7.59 -0.67 12.42
N GLU A 118 -8.35 -1.75 12.29
CA GLU A 118 -8.88 -2.48 13.45
C GLU A 118 -7.78 -3.09 14.32
N THR A 119 -6.71 -3.61 13.72
CA THR A 119 -5.56 -4.12 14.48
C THR A 119 -4.91 -2.99 15.29
N LEU A 120 -4.69 -1.81 14.69
CA LEU A 120 -4.12 -0.66 15.38
C LEU A 120 -5.04 -0.16 16.51
N ARG A 121 -6.36 -0.10 16.28
CA ARG A 121 -7.34 0.27 17.31
C ARG A 121 -7.34 -0.71 18.49
N LYS A 122 -7.39 -2.02 18.22
CA LYS A 122 -7.34 -3.06 19.25
C LYS A 122 -5.99 -3.04 20.01
N ALA A 123 -4.90 -2.63 19.35
CA ALA A 123 -3.59 -2.43 19.98
C ALA A 123 -3.47 -1.12 20.79
N GLY A 124 -4.53 -0.30 20.84
CA GLY A 124 -4.61 0.92 21.66
C GLY A 124 -4.23 2.22 20.95
N PHE A 125 -3.98 2.20 19.64
CA PHE A 125 -3.73 3.41 18.87
C PHE A 125 -5.03 4.17 18.59
N ARG A 126 -4.94 5.51 18.58
CA ARG A 126 -5.98 6.37 18.00
C ARG A 126 -5.66 6.54 16.52
N VAL A 127 -6.58 6.10 15.68
CA VAL A 127 -6.45 6.04 14.21
C VAL A 127 -7.64 6.73 13.57
#